data_AF-A0A0F8XJI1-F1
#
_entry.id   AF-A0A0F8XJI1-F1
#
_cell.length_a   1.000
_cell.length_b   1.000
_cell.length_c   1.000
_cell.angle_alpha   90.00
_cell.angle_beta   90.00
_cell.angle_gamma   90.00
#
_symmetry.space_group_name_H-M   'P 1'
#
loop_
_entity.id
_entity.type
_entity.pdbx_description
1 polymer ?
#
loop_
_entity_poly.entity_id
_entity_poly.type
_entity_poly.pdbx_seq_one_letter_code
_entity_poly.pdbx_strand_id
1 'polypeptide(L)' 'MAQCKECKFYKPIDEAKGDCFGHEVPATLDTNNCPTSSFQPRN' A
#
# COMPACT_ATOMS: atom_id res chain seq x y z
N MET A 1 -0.17 -9.43 9.61
CA MET A 1 -1.08 -8.85 8.60
C MET A 1 -0.24 -7.86 7.81
N ALA A 2 -0.04 -8.10 6.51
CA ALA A 2 0.88 -7.28 5.73
C ALA A 2 0.27 -5.89 5.54
N GLN A 3 1.10 -4.86 5.62
CA GLN A 3 0.69 -3.46 5.44
C GLN A 3 0.91 -3.03 3.99
N CYS A 4 0.11 -2.08 3.52
CA CYS A 4 0.23 -1.59 2.15
C CYS A 4 1.62 -1.00 1.88
N LYS A 5 2.30 -0.43 2.89
CA LYS A 5 3.69 0.03 2.80
C LYS A 5 4.71 -1.06 2.44
N GLU A 6 4.38 -2.33 2.70
CA GLU A 6 5.22 -3.50 2.39
C GLU A 6 5.01 -3.97 0.93
N CYS A 7 4.12 -3.31 0.19
CA CYS A 7 3.88 -3.60 -1.22
C CYS A 7 4.99 -3.00 -2.08
N LYS A 8 5.46 -3.74 -3.09
CA LYS A 8 6.45 -3.23 -4.06
C LYS A 8 5.93 -2.04 -4.88
N PHE A 9 4.61 -1.96 -5.03
CA PHE A 9 3.93 -0.91 -5.79
C PHE A 9 3.55 0.30 -4.95
N TYR A 10 3.66 0.19 -3.62
CA TYR A 10 3.38 1.30 -2.74
C TYR A 10 4.49 2.35 -2.87
N LYS A 11 4.10 3.54 -3.26
CA LYS A 11 4.94 4.73 -3.34
C LYS A 11 4.60 5.62 -2.16
N PRO A 12 5.47 5.79 -1.16
CA PRO A 12 5.20 6.72 -0.09
C PRO A 12 5.06 8.14 -0.66
N ILE A 13 3.95 8.81 -0.33
CA ILE A 13 3.74 10.23 -0.63
C ILE A 13 4.12 11.02 0.62
N ASP A 14 3.59 10.60 1.78
CA ASP A 14 3.82 11.19 3.10
C ASP A 14 4.04 10.09 4.16
N GLU A 15 4.34 10.49 5.39
CA GLU A 15 4.54 9.57 6.52
C GLU A 15 3.28 8.74 6.86
N ALA A 16 2.09 9.26 6.55
CA ALA A 16 0.81 8.62 6.85
C ALA A 16 0.16 7.92 5.64
N LYS A 17 0.58 8.24 4.42
CA LYS A 17 -0.10 7.83 3.19
C LYS A 17 0.83 7.66 1.99
N GLY A 18 0.40 6.89 1.02
CA GLY A 18 1.14 6.67 -0.21
C GLY A 18 0.21 6.38 -1.38
N ASP A 19 0.78 6.36 -2.56
CA ASP A 19 0.12 5.92 -3.76
C ASP A 19 0.30 4.41 -3.94
N CYS A 20 -0.79 3.71 -4.21
CA CYS A 20 -0.78 2.32 -4.62
C CYS A 20 -1.58 2.21 -5.92
N PHE A 21 -0.91 1.96 -7.04
CA PHE A 21 -1.54 1.87 -8.37
C PHE A 21 -2.35 3.11 -8.78
N GLY A 22 -1.92 4.32 -8.42
CA GLY A 22 -2.67 5.55 -8.73
C GLY A 22 -3.81 5.86 -7.74
N HIS A 23 -3.95 5.06 -6.67
CA HIS A 23 -4.87 5.32 -5.58
C HIS A 23 -4.12 5.73 -4.31
N GLU A 24 -4.52 6.86 -3.73
CA GLU A 24 -4.00 7.29 -2.43
C GLU A 24 -4.54 6.36 -1.33
N VAL A 25 -3.64 5.71 -0.60
CA VAL A 25 -3.94 4.75 0.47
C VAL A 25 -3.12 5.07 1.73
N PRO A 26 -3.67 4.82 2.94
CA PRO A 26 -2.91 4.96 4.18
C PRO A 26 -1.71 4.00 4.23
N ALA A 27 -0.58 4.45 4.79
CA ALA A 27 0.61 3.62 4.98
C ALA A 27 0.34 2.40 5.89
N THR A 28 -0.56 2.59 6.86
CA THR A 28 -1.01 1.57 7.81
C THR A 28 -2.19 0.75 7.30
N LEU A 29 -2.63 0.98 6.06
CA LEU A 29 -3.74 0.22 5.48
C LEU A 29 -3.37 -1.25 5.41
N ASP A 30 -4.26 -2.08 5.96
CA ASP A 30 -4.09 -3.53 5.88
C ASP A 30 -4.24 -3.99 4.44
N THR A 31 -3.41 -4.96 4.02
CA THR A 31 -3.45 -5.51 2.66
C THR A 31 -4.78 -6.11 2.27
N ASN A 32 -5.58 -6.58 3.24
CA ASN A 32 -6.95 -7.04 2.98
C ASN A 32 -7.89 -5.92 2.52
N ASN A 33 -7.58 -4.67 2.86
CA ASN A 33 -8.34 -3.49 2.43
C ASN A 33 -7.69 -2.76 1.24
N CYS A 34 -6.68 -3.38 0.60
CA CYS A 34 -6.04 -2.77 -0.56
C CYS A 34 -7.03 -2.70 -1.73
N PRO A 35 -7.32 -1.51 -2.28
CA PRO A 35 -8.39 -1.30 -3.26
C PRO A 35 -8.21 -2.10 -4.54
N THR A 36 -6.97 -2.50 -4.86
CA THR A 36 -6.66 -3.23 -6.09
C THR A 36 -6.54 -4.74 -5.88
N SER A 37 -6.61 -5.26 -4.65
CA SER A 37 -6.30 -6.65 -4.27
C SER A 37 -5.01 -7.23 -4.90
N SER A 38 -4.15 -6.35 -5.44
CA SER A 38 -2.96 -6.70 -6.22
C SER A 38 -1.70 -6.52 -5.39
N PHE A 39 -1.82 -6.77 -4.08
CA PHE A 39 -0.70 -6.67 -3.17
C PHE A 39 0.40 -7.65 -3.60
N GLN A 40 1.57 -7.10 -3.88
CA GLN A 40 2.78 -7.89 -4.10
C GLN A 40 3.83 -7.44 -3.09
N PRO A 41 4.29 -8.34 -2.21
CA PRO A 41 5.30 -7.99 -1.23
C PRO A 41 6.57 -7.52 -1.94
N ARG A 42 7.19 -6.47 -1.39
CA ARG A 42 8.51 -5.98 -1.78
C ARG A 42 9.55 -6.93 -1.18
N ASN A 43 9.68 -8.10 -1.79
CA ASN A 43 10.66 -9.12 -1.42
C ASN A 43 12.10 -8.60 -1.51
#